data_AF-A0A131YZ65-F1
#
_entry.id   AF-A0A131YZ65-F1
#
_cell.length_a   1.000
_cell.length_b   1.000
_cell.length_c   1.000
_cell.angle_alpha   90.00
_cell.angle_beta   90.00
_cell.angle_gamma   90.00
#
_symmetry.space_group_name_H-M   'P 1'
#
loop_
_entity.id
_entity.type
_entity.pdbx_description
1 polymer ?
#
loop_
_entity_poly.entity_id
_entity_poly.type
_entity_poly.pdbx_seq_one_letter_code
_entity_poly.pdbx_strand_id
1 'polypeptide(L)'
;MWTVGTPVTLGPSSFFIIHRPAVNFQSINYYPHPTSYNELTKHFYLARRQYPPPHRKLSRPQALTLRLLQVGAYPNPALLHKIHPEIQPTNTCCLCADIANLEHMLWRCPALRCGEVITPSKWEAAITSSGLEQQLWAVQRARDAAERLSLSVPTWERPATC
;
A
#
# COMPACT_ATOMS: atom_id res chain seq x y z
N MET A 1 -10.52 -28.18 59.91
CA MET A 1 -11.57 -27.26 60.39
C MET A 1 -11.91 -26.32 59.25
N TRP A 2 -13.09 -26.46 58.66
CA TRP A 2 -13.59 -25.61 57.59
C TRP A 2 -14.50 -24.56 58.21
N THR A 3 -14.24 -23.28 58.00
CA THR A 3 -15.16 -22.21 58.37
C THR A 3 -15.77 -21.62 57.11
N VAL A 4 -17.08 -21.77 57.05
CA VAL A 4 -18.02 -21.39 55.99
C VAL A 4 -17.98 -19.88 55.76
N GLY A 5 -17.92 -19.48 54.49
CA GLY A 5 -17.92 -18.08 54.05
C GLY A 5 -19.24 -17.37 54.36
N THR A 6 -19.14 -16.09 54.71
CA THR A 6 -20.27 -15.16 54.87
C THR A 6 -20.72 -14.62 53.50
N PRO A 7 -22.03 -14.50 53.24
CA PRO A 7 -22.54 -13.95 51.98
C PRO A 7 -22.44 -12.41 51.95
N VAL A 8 -21.76 -11.86 50.96
CA VAL A 8 -21.80 -10.42 50.66
C VAL A 8 -22.95 -10.16 49.69
N THR A 9 -23.95 -9.44 50.17
CA THR A 9 -25.12 -8.97 49.41
C THR A 9 -24.71 -7.96 48.35
N LEU A 10 -25.02 -8.26 47.08
CA LEU A 10 -24.90 -7.37 45.93
C LEU A 10 -25.89 -6.19 46.07
N GLY A 11 -25.36 -4.98 46.20
CA GLY A 11 -26.12 -3.73 46.04
C GLY A 11 -26.46 -3.47 44.56
N PRO A 12 -27.54 -2.72 44.26
CA PRO A 12 -28.08 -2.59 42.92
C PRO A 12 -27.12 -1.84 42.00
N SER A 13 -26.76 -2.51 40.90
CA SER A 13 -25.94 -1.99 39.82
C SER A 13 -26.57 -0.72 39.24
N SER A 14 -25.87 0.40 39.36
CA SER A 14 -26.24 1.66 38.72
C SER A 14 -26.11 1.50 37.21
N PHE A 15 -27.22 1.31 36.51
CA PHE A 15 -27.29 1.37 35.05
C PHE A 15 -27.02 2.81 34.62
N PHE A 16 -25.80 3.11 34.19
CA PHE A 16 -25.49 4.33 33.48
C PHE A 16 -26.14 4.26 32.09
N ILE A 17 -27.31 4.88 31.94
CA ILE A 17 -27.89 5.15 30.62
C ILE A 17 -26.98 6.20 29.97
N ILE A 18 -26.14 5.76 29.02
CA ILE A 18 -25.41 6.67 28.15
C ILE A 18 -26.44 7.37 27.27
N HIS A 19 -26.82 8.59 27.64
CA HIS A 19 -27.56 9.47 26.76
C HIS A 19 -26.71 9.74 25.52
N ARG A 20 -27.08 9.10 24.41
CA ARG A 20 -26.53 9.40 23.09
C ARG A 20 -26.96 10.84 22.75
N PRO A 21 -26.05 11.81 22.63
CA PRO A 21 -26.44 13.16 22.27
C PRO A 21 -27.10 13.14 20.89
N ALA A 22 -28.22 13.85 20.77
CA ALA A 22 -28.95 14.00 19.52
C ALA A 22 -28.03 14.59 18.46
N VAL A 23 -27.64 13.77 17.48
CA VAL A 23 -26.92 14.25 16.31
C VAL A 23 -27.92 15.07 15.51
N ASN A 24 -27.70 16.38 15.49
CA ASN A 24 -28.51 17.34 14.77
C ASN A 24 -28.50 16.99 13.27
N PHE A 25 -29.63 16.48 12.76
CA PHE A 25 -29.82 15.86 11.45
C PHE A 25 -30.04 16.91 10.34
N GLN A 26 -29.40 18.08 10.44
CA GLN A 26 -29.63 19.21 9.53
C GLN A 26 -28.34 19.66 8.86
N SER A 27 -27.71 18.72 8.15
CA SER A 27 -26.87 19.00 6.99
C SER A 27 -26.56 17.69 6.24
N ILE A 28 -27.60 16.92 5.88
CA ILE A 28 -27.40 15.81 4.96
C ILE A 28 -27.31 16.42 3.58
N ASN A 29 -26.07 16.63 3.16
CA ASN A 29 -25.70 16.95 1.80
C ASN A 29 -26.59 16.21 0.81
N TYR A 30 -27.09 16.94 -0.18
CA TYR A 30 -27.76 16.46 -1.38
C TYR A 30 -26.79 15.61 -2.21
N TYR A 31 -26.35 14.47 -1.68
CA TYR A 31 -25.73 13.42 -2.46
C TYR A 31 -26.86 12.49 -2.88
N PRO A 32 -27.03 12.21 -4.18
CA PRO A 32 -28.04 11.25 -4.63
C PRO A 32 -27.77 9.94 -3.91
N HIS A 33 -28.73 9.53 -3.08
CA HIS A 33 -28.64 8.26 -2.39
C HIS A 33 -28.62 7.18 -3.48
N PRO A 34 -27.62 6.28 -3.52
CA PRO A 34 -27.55 5.25 -4.55
C PRO A 34 -28.84 4.43 -4.51
N THR A 35 -29.58 4.43 -5.62
CA THR A 35 -30.94 3.85 -5.69
C THR A 35 -30.91 2.40 -6.15
N SER A 36 -29.87 2.02 -6.89
CA SER A 36 -29.64 0.65 -7.36
C SER A 36 -28.56 -0.05 -6.54
N TYR A 37 -28.67 -1.38 -6.42
CA TYR A 37 -27.65 -2.23 -5.81
C TYR A 37 -26.25 -2.00 -6.43
N ASN A 38 -26.18 -1.79 -7.76
CA ASN A 38 -24.93 -1.51 -8.45
C ASN A 38 -24.32 -0.17 -8.00
N GLU A 39 -25.13 0.88 -7.87
CA GLU A 39 -24.67 2.19 -7.40
C GLU A 39 -24.16 2.13 -5.96
N LEU A 40 -24.85 1.39 -5.09
CA LEU A 40 -24.48 1.22 -3.69
C LEU A 40 -23.13 0.49 -3.55
N THR A 41 -22.98 -0.63 -4.25
CA THR A 41 -21.74 -1.40 -4.25
C THR A 41 -20.59 -0.60 -4.87
N LYS A 42 -20.83 0.13 -5.96
CA LYS A 42 -19.85 1.02 -6.59
C LYS A 42 -19.44 2.17 -5.67
N HIS A 43 -20.38 2.77 -4.93
CA HIS A 43 -20.10 3.81 -3.95
C HIS A 43 -19.11 3.31 -2.88
N PHE A 44 -19.42 2.17 -2.23
CA PHE A 44 -18.52 1.59 -1.22
C PHE A 44 -17.20 1.08 -1.81
N TYR A 45 -17.21 0.59 -3.05
CA TYR A 45 -15.99 0.20 -3.75
C TYR A 45 -15.07 1.39 -3.98
N LEU A 46 -15.58 2.49 -4.54
CA LEU A 46 -14.81 3.70 -4.80
C LEU A 46 -14.38 4.41 -3.52
N ALA A 47 -15.21 4.41 -2.47
CA ALA A 47 -14.87 5.00 -1.18
C ALA A 47 -13.68 4.31 -0.49
N ARG A 48 -13.49 2.99 -0.70
CA ARG A 48 -12.35 2.24 -0.15
C ARG A 48 -11.06 2.40 -0.95
N ARG A 49 -11.14 3.02 -2.12
CA ARG A 49 -10.00 3.14 -3.03
C ARG A 49 -9.07 4.26 -2.57
N GLN A 50 -7.88 3.90 -2.09
CA GLN A 50 -6.86 4.85 -1.67
C GLN A 50 -5.99 5.35 -2.83
N TYR A 51 -5.66 4.45 -3.78
CA TYR A 51 -4.74 4.78 -4.88
C TYR A 51 -5.47 4.93 -6.23
N PRO A 52 -5.00 5.83 -7.11
CA PRO A 52 -5.59 6.04 -8.42
C PRO A 52 -5.43 4.81 -9.34
N PRO A 53 -6.28 4.67 -10.37
CA PRO A 53 -6.10 3.62 -11.37
C PRO A 53 -4.86 3.89 -12.21
N PRO A 54 -4.27 2.83 -12.80
CA PRO A 54 -3.35 3.02 -13.91
C PRO A 54 -4.01 3.82 -15.03
N HIS A 55 -3.29 4.81 -15.54
CA HIS A 55 -3.67 5.60 -16.69
C HIS A 55 -3.87 4.71 -17.93
N ARG A 56 -4.84 5.07 -18.79
CA ARG A 56 -5.27 4.27 -19.95
C ARG A 56 -4.17 4.00 -20.98
N LYS A 57 -3.12 4.85 -21.00
CA LYS A 57 -1.96 4.75 -21.90
C LYS A 57 -0.81 3.89 -21.35
N LEU A 58 -0.87 3.42 -20.11
CA LEU A 58 0.13 2.50 -19.57
C LEU A 58 -0.09 1.11 -20.16
N SER A 59 1.01 0.46 -20.52
CA SER A 59 0.96 -0.95 -20.93
C SER A 59 0.56 -1.83 -19.75
N ARG A 60 0.02 -3.01 -20.04
CA ARG A 60 -0.33 -4.01 -19.00
C ARG A 60 0.81 -4.29 -18.00
N PRO A 61 2.07 -4.51 -18.41
CA PRO A 61 3.16 -4.72 -17.46
C PRO A 61 3.42 -3.48 -16.59
N GLN A 62 3.40 -2.27 -17.17
CA GLN A 62 3.59 -1.03 -16.42
C GLN A 62 2.45 -0.81 -15.39
N ALA A 63 1.21 -1.12 -15.77
CA ALA A 63 0.06 -1.04 -14.89
C ALA A 63 0.14 -2.03 -13.72
N LEU A 64 0.69 -3.23 -13.93
CA LEU A 64 0.97 -4.19 -12.86
C LEU A 64 2.06 -3.68 -11.92
N THR A 65 3.18 -3.20 -12.48
CA THR A 65 4.25 -2.59 -11.69
C THR A 65 3.73 -1.47 -10.81
N LEU A 66 2.91 -0.56 -11.35
CA LEU A 66 2.31 0.53 -10.57
C LEU A 66 1.47 0.01 -9.39
N ARG A 67 0.65 -1.03 -9.59
CA ARG A 67 -0.15 -1.62 -8.49
C ARG A 67 0.72 -2.25 -7.42
N LEU A 68 1.79 -2.94 -7.81
CA LEU A 68 2.76 -3.52 -6.87
C LEU A 68 3.45 -2.44 -6.06
N LEU A 69 3.80 -1.31 -6.68
CA LEU A 69 4.38 -0.16 -5.98
C LEU A 69 3.38 0.48 -5.01
N GLN A 70 2.12 0.67 -5.42
CA GLN A 70 1.06 1.23 -4.58
C GLN A 70 0.79 0.37 -3.33
N VAL A 71 0.89 -0.95 -3.43
CA VAL A 71 0.67 -1.88 -2.30
C VAL A 71 1.98 -2.21 -1.55
N GLY A 72 3.12 -1.72 -2.01
CA GLY A 72 4.43 -2.02 -1.39
C GLY A 72 4.90 -3.47 -1.58
N ALA A 73 4.34 -4.18 -2.56
CA ALA A 73 4.62 -5.58 -2.86
C ALA A 73 5.60 -5.77 -4.03
N TYR A 74 6.23 -4.68 -4.50
CA TYR A 74 7.21 -4.76 -5.58
C TYR A 74 8.49 -5.50 -5.08
N PRO A 75 9.07 -6.40 -5.90
CA PRO A 75 10.20 -7.24 -5.49
C PRO A 75 11.38 -6.38 -5.02
N ASN A 76 11.93 -6.76 -3.88
CA ASN A 76 13.12 -6.17 -3.29
C ASN A 76 13.92 -7.27 -2.56
N PRO A 77 15.25 -7.13 -2.41
CA PRO A 77 16.08 -8.20 -1.81
C PRO A 77 15.63 -8.59 -0.40
N ALA A 78 15.18 -7.63 0.42
CA ALA A 78 14.70 -7.93 1.77
C ALA A 78 13.42 -8.79 1.78
N LEU A 79 12.52 -8.58 0.81
CA LEU A 79 11.31 -9.37 0.63
C LEU A 79 11.64 -10.73 0.01
N LEU A 80 12.50 -10.77 -1.00
CA LEU A 80 12.91 -12.03 -1.64
C LEU A 80 13.67 -12.95 -0.69
N HIS A 81 14.57 -12.41 0.13
CA HIS A 81 15.26 -13.18 1.17
C HIS A 81 14.32 -13.82 2.19
N LYS A 82 13.19 -13.16 2.50
CA LYS A 82 12.17 -13.71 3.41
C LYS A 82 11.35 -14.84 2.79
N ILE A 83 11.14 -14.82 1.47
CA ILE A 83 10.32 -15.80 0.76
C ILE A 83 11.18 -17.00 0.31
N HIS A 84 12.35 -16.72 -0.24
CA HIS A 84 13.27 -17.69 -0.86
C HIS A 84 14.72 -17.41 -0.44
N PRO A 85 15.10 -17.70 0.82
CA PRO A 85 16.47 -17.50 1.29
C PRO A 85 17.51 -18.31 0.51
N GLU A 86 17.11 -19.41 -0.13
CA GLU A 86 17.96 -20.26 -0.97
C GLU A 86 18.37 -19.61 -2.29
N ILE A 87 17.50 -18.79 -2.90
CA ILE A 87 17.78 -18.07 -4.15
C ILE A 87 18.40 -16.70 -3.84
N GLN A 88 17.89 -16.01 -2.81
CA GLN A 88 18.34 -14.70 -2.39
C GLN A 88 18.92 -14.79 -0.96
N PRO A 89 20.20 -15.16 -0.79
CA PRO A 89 20.81 -15.38 0.52
C PRO A 89 21.06 -14.07 1.29
N THR A 90 21.16 -12.93 0.60
CA THR A 90 21.42 -11.63 1.19
C THR A 90 20.23 -10.69 1.05
N ASN A 91 19.90 -10.00 2.14
CA ASN A 91 18.90 -8.93 2.19
C ASN A 91 19.51 -7.53 1.98
N THR A 92 20.82 -7.47 1.68
CA THR A 92 21.59 -6.25 1.54
C THR A 92 21.67 -5.80 0.08
N CYS A 93 21.81 -4.49 -0.12
CA CYS A 93 22.04 -3.87 -1.41
C CYS A 93 23.44 -4.20 -1.91
N CYS A 94 23.59 -4.66 -3.15
CA CYS A 94 24.89 -4.95 -3.76
C CYS A 94 25.76 -3.70 -4.02
N LEU A 95 25.16 -2.50 -3.99
CA LEU A 95 25.86 -1.25 -4.32
C LEU A 95 26.34 -0.47 -3.08
N CYS A 96 25.62 -0.55 -1.97
CA CYS A 96 25.96 0.21 -0.76
C CYS A 96 25.92 -0.61 0.55
N ALA A 97 25.69 -1.93 0.47
CA ALA A 97 25.68 -2.87 1.59
C ALA A 97 24.61 -2.64 2.69
N ASP A 98 23.77 -1.60 2.59
CA ASP A 98 22.62 -1.41 3.48
C ASP A 98 21.48 -2.40 3.21
N ILE A 99 20.53 -2.52 4.16
CA ILE A 99 19.33 -3.34 3.99
C ILE A 99 18.49 -2.82 2.82
N ALA A 100 18.29 -3.67 1.80
CA ALA A 100 17.60 -3.32 0.57
C ALA A 100 16.07 -3.52 0.71
N ASN A 101 15.45 -2.64 1.50
CA ASN A 101 14.01 -2.46 1.53
C ASN A 101 13.50 -1.75 0.27
N LEU A 102 12.19 -1.77 0.02
CA LEU A 102 11.57 -1.10 -1.12
C LEU A 102 11.91 0.40 -1.16
N GLU A 103 11.79 1.10 -0.04
CA GLU A 103 12.18 2.51 0.08
C GLU A 103 13.66 2.73 -0.25
N HIS A 104 14.51 1.80 0.16
CA HIS A 104 15.94 1.86 -0.08
C HIS A 104 16.24 1.80 -1.57
N MET A 105 15.66 0.82 -2.26
CA MET A 105 15.81 0.65 -3.70
C MET A 105 15.30 1.87 -4.48
N LEU A 106 14.15 2.41 -4.10
CA LEU A 106 13.48 3.44 -4.88
C LEU A 106 14.10 4.82 -4.70
N TRP A 107 14.32 5.25 -3.45
CA TRP A 107 14.89 6.55 -3.18
C TRP A 107 16.00 6.55 -2.14
N ARG A 108 16.10 5.70 -1.12
CA ARG A 108 17.13 5.93 -0.08
C ARG A 108 18.57 5.65 -0.52
N CYS A 109 18.77 4.76 -1.49
CA CYS A 109 20.11 4.32 -1.90
C CYS A 109 20.88 5.44 -2.63
N PRO A 110 22.05 5.86 -2.12
CA PRO A 110 22.85 6.91 -2.75
C PRO A 110 23.41 6.46 -4.11
N ALA A 111 23.80 5.19 -4.24
CA ALA A 111 24.33 4.64 -5.49
C ALA A 111 23.27 4.56 -6.61
N LEU A 112 21.99 4.33 -6.26
CA LEU A 112 20.89 4.28 -7.24
C LEU A 112 20.35 5.66 -7.62
N ARG A 113 20.62 6.69 -6.83
CA ARG A 113 20.13 8.05 -7.10
C ARG A 113 20.90 8.76 -8.21
N CYS A 114 22.13 8.38 -8.54
CA CYS A 114 22.97 9.06 -9.55
C CYS A 114 22.92 10.60 -9.45
N GLY A 115 22.87 11.16 -8.23
CA GLY A 115 22.80 12.61 -7.99
C GLY A 115 21.38 13.21 -7.99
N GLU A 116 20.32 12.47 -8.33
CA GLU A 116 18.95 12.97 -8.22
C GLU A 116 18.44 12.89 -6.77
N VAL A 117 18.08 14.04 -6.19
CA VAL A 117 17.48 14.09 -4.86
C VAL A 117 15.99 13.75 -4.96
N ILE A 118 15.67 12.47 -4.77
CA ILE A 118 14.27 12.01 -4.73
C ILE A 118 13.77 12.11 -3.29
N THR A 119 12.87 13.04 -2.98
CA THR A 119 12.26 13.10 -1.65
C THR A 119 11.17 12.02 -1.50
N PRO A 120 10.91 11.52 -0.28
CA PRO A 120 9.80 10.60 -0.04
C PRO A 120 8.45 11.21 -0.48
N SER A 121 8.26 12.51 -0.25
CA SER A 121 7.08 13.25 -0.70
C SER A 121 6.92 13.25 -2.23
N LYS A 122 8.01 13.40 -3.00
CA LYS A 122 7.97 13.30 -4.47
C LYS A 122 7.54 11.90 -4.91
N TRP A 123 8.03 10.87 -4.22
CA TRP A 123 7.64 9.48 -4.51
C TRP A 123 6.15 9.24 -4.19
N GLU A 124 5.69 9.64 -3.02
CA GLU A 124 4.30 9.51 -2.58
C GLU A 124 3.33 10.25 -3.50
N ALA A 125 3.70 11.46 -3.93
CA ALA A 125 2.93 12.22 -4.91
C ALA A 125 2.85 11.48 -6.26
N ALA A 126 3.93 10.82 -6.68
CA ALA A 126 3.96 10.10 -7.95
C ALA A 126 3.03 8.87 -7.95
N ILE A 127 3.03 8.06 -6.87
CA ILE A 127 2.18 6.87 -6.75
C ILE A 127 0.69 7.19 -6.51
N THR A 128 0.41 8.40 -6.02
CA THR A 128 -0.95 8.91 -5.73
C THR A 128 -1.50 9.76 -6.89
N SER A 129 -0.67 10.10 -7.87
CA SER A 129 -1.08 10.85 -9.07
C SER A 129 -1.85 9.98 -10.07
N SER A 130 -2.89 10.55 -10.67
CA SER A 130 -3.60 9.98 -11.83
C SER A 130 -2.96 10.34 -13.17
N GLY A 131 -1.95 11.24 -13.17
CA GLY A 131 -1.26 11.71 -14.36
C GLY A 131 -0.33 10.67 -14.96
N LEU A 132 -0.32 10.57 -16.29
CA LEU A 132 0.48 9.59 -17.02
C LEU A 132 1.99 9.74 -16.74
N GLU A 133 2.48 10.98 -16.74
CA GLU A 133 3.89 11.28 -16.57
C GLU A 133 4.42 10.80 -15.21
N GLN A 134 3.68 11.09 -14.13
CA GLN A 134 4.08 10.69 -12.77
C GLN A 134 4.03 9.16 -12.61
N GLN A 135 3.02 8.50 -13.18
CA GLN A 135 2.92 7.05 -13.14
C GLN A 135 4.03 6.38 -13.95
N LEU A 136 4.38 6.91 -15.12
CA LEU A 136 5.51 6.41 -15.92
C LEU A 136 6.83 6.60 -15.21
N TRP A 137 7.07 7.78 -14.62
CA TRP A 137 8.28 8.05 -13.84
C TRP A 137 8.42 7.06 -12.68
N ALA A 138 7.36 6.80 -11.91
CA ALA A 138 7.40 5.86 -10.80
C ALA A 138 7.72 4.42 -11.27
N VAL A 139 7.10 4.00 -12.38
CA VAL A 139 7.33 2.67 -12.97
C VAL A 139 8.76 2.53 -13.51
N GLN A 140 9.26 3.53 -14.24
CA GLN A 140 10.63 3.56 -14.78
C GLN A 140 11.64 3.51 -13.64
N ARG A 141 11.47 4.38 -12.62
CA ARG A 141 12.35 4.41 -11.46
C ARG A 141 12.45 3.06 -10.75
N ALA A 142 11.32 2.37 -10.57
CA ALA A 142 11.30 1.05 -9.95
C ALA A 142 12.01 -0.01 -10.81
N ARG A 143 11.80 0.01 -12.12
CA ARG A 143 12.46 -0.89 -13.07
C ARG A 143 13.97 -0.67 -13.09
N ASP A 144 14.41 0.57 -13.28
CA ASP A 144 15.84 0.92 -13.33
C ASP A 144 16.56 0.52 -12.04
N ALA A 145 15.91 0.73 -10.89
CA ALA A 145 16.48 0.35 -9.60
C ALA A 145 16.61 -1.18 -9.46
N ALA A 146 15.62 -1.93 -9.94
CA ALA A 146 15.64 -3.38 -9.86
C ALA A 146 16.61 -4.02 -10.88
N GLU A 147 16.74 -3.45 -12.08
CA GLU A 147 17.74 -3.84 -13.08
C GLU A 147 19.16 -3.64 -12.54
N ARG A 148 19.43 -2.51 -11.88
CA ARG A 148 20.73 -2.24 -11.24
C ARG A 148 21.05 -3.15 -10.06
N LEU A 149 20.03 -3.68 -9.40
CA LEU A 149 20.17 -4.67 -8.33
C LEU A 149 20.15 -6.11 -8.87
N SER A 150 20.11 -6.30 -10.19
CA SER A 150 20.02 -7.61 -10.86
C SER A 150 18.87 -8.48 -10.32
N LEU A 151 17.77 -7.85 -9.92
CA LEU A 151 16.58 -8.57 -9.45
C LEU A 151 15.89 -9.24 -10.64
N SER A 152 15.38 -10.45 -10.43
CA SER A 152 14.42 -11.06 -11.34
C SER A 152 13.08 -10.34 -11.21
N VAL A 153 13.03 -9.11 -11.73
CA VAL A 153 11.75 -8.43 -11.92
C VAL A 153 10.98 -9.29 -12.90
N PRO A 154 9.76 -9.71 -12.57
CA PRO A 154 8.91 -10.34 -13.56
C PRO A 154 8.77 -9.35 -14.70
N THR A 155 9.44 -9.65 -15.82
CA THR A 155 9.17 -9.05 -17.12
C THR A 155 7.76 -9.50 -17.44
N TRP A 156 6.78 -8.74 -16.98
CA TRP A 156 5.36 -8.98 -17.24
C TRP A 156 5.02 -8.78 -18.73
N GLU A 157 6.03 -8.55 -19.57
CA GLU A 157 6.01 -8.78 -21.01
C GLU A 157 5.94 -10.29 -21.22
N ARG A 158 4.76 -10.76 -21.65
CA ARG A 158 4.61 -12.11 -22.18
C ARG A 158 5.67 -12.25 -23.30
N PRO A 159 6.59 -13.24 -23.27
CA PRO A 159 7.54 -13.41 -24.36
C PRO A 159 6.73 -13.47 -25.65
N ALA A 160 7.20 -12.78 -26.70
CA ALA A 160 6.60 -12.87 -28.01
C ALA A 160 6.74 -14.32 -28.47
N THR A 161 5.73 -15.14 -28.17
CA THR A 161 5.59 -16.47 -28.74
C THR A 161 5.23 -16.26 -30.20
N CYS A 162 6.21 -16.46 -31.08
CA CYS A 162 5.99 -16.76 -32.48
C CYS A 162 5.20 -18.07 -32.62
#